data_AF-A0A3D2S8P6-F1
#
_entry.id   AF-A0A3D2S8P6-F1
#
_cell.length_a   1.000
_cell.length_b   1.000
_cell.length_c   1.000
_cell.angle_alpha   90.00
_cell.angle_beta   90.00
_cell.angle_gamma   90.00
#
_symmetry.space_group_name_H-M   'P 1'
#
loop_
_entity.id
_entity.type
_entity.pdbx_description
1 polymer ?
#
loop_
_entity_poly.entity_id
_entity_poly.type
_entity_poly.pdbx_seq_one_letter_code
_entity_poly.pdbx_strand_id
1 'polypeptide(L)'
;MFMAAAWALTGCEKLNKVNFEHKIDVYFDVNPVNPGNYTYAEVVVTNDIEEVLNDYKGSLDKLQSLKIIGFEMTVEFPAGSTFDPYDNLDAYISAGNLGEGLIATIDPVPDGGLTTIAFYAEDLELVDYFQYDTFTLWVKGSNSGQT
;
A
#
# COMPACT_ATOMS: atom_id res chain seq x y z
N MET A 1 0.54 -1.28 61.76
CA MET A 1 -0.81 -1.15 61.18
C MET A 1 -0.74 -0.09 60.09
N PHE A 2 -1.39 -0.33 58.95
CA PHE A 2 -1.35 0.40 57.65
C PHE A 2 -0.05 0.16 56.84
N MET A 3 0.06 -0.79 55.91
CA MET A 3 -0.75 -1.13 54.70
C MET A 3 -0.54 -0.12 53.55
N ALA A 4 0.21 -0.60 52.55
CA ALA A 4 0.21 -0.34 51.10
C ALA A 4 -0.13 1.04 50.52
N ALA A 5 0.71 1.47 49.57
CA ALA A 5 0.23 2.02 48.31
C ALA A 5 1.13 1.48 47.19
N ALA A 6 0.77 0.30 46.69
CA ALA A 6 1.18 -0.16 45.37
C ALA A 6 0.52 0.77 44.36
N TRP A 7 1.29 1.68 43.79
CA TRP A 7 0.85 2.42 42.60
C TRP A 7 0.94 1.45 41.44
N ALA A 8 -0.19 0.79 41.19
CA ALA A 8 -0.42 0.09 39.95
C ALA A 8 -0.33 1.13 38.82
N LEU A 9 0.66 0.97 37.94
CA LEU A 9 0.68 1.57 36.61
C LEU A 9 -0.43 0.90 35.77
N THR A 10 -1.69 1.14 36.13
CA THR A 10 -2.82 0.78 35.27
C THR A 10 -2.95 1.86 34.21
N GLY A 11 -2.78 1.47 32.95
CA GLY A 11 -3.25 2.25 31.82
C GLY A 11 -2.19 2.69 30.82
N CYS A 12 -1.30 1.79 30.38
CA CYS A 12 -0.91 1.86 28.97
C CYS A 12 -2.18 1.51 28.17
N GLU A 13 -2.97 2.51 27.80
CA GLU A 13 -4.03 2.33 26.81
C GLU A 13 -3.36 1.85 25.53
N LYS A 14 -3.53 0.55 25.25
CA LYS A 14 -3.10 -0.05 23.99
C LYS A 14 -3.87 0.68 22.89
N LEU A 15 -3.15 1.35 21.99
CA LEU A 15 -3.70 1.80 20.72
C LEU A 15 -4.16 0.56 19.95
N ASN A 16 -5.44 0.23 20.09
CA ASN A 16 -6.00 -1.02 19.56
C ASN A 16 -6.29 -0.95 18.05
N LYS A 17 -6.24 0.25 17.44
CA LYS A 17 -6.43 0.43 16.01
C LYS A 17 -5.93 1.81 15.57
N VAL A 18 -5.04 1.85 14.61
CA VAL A 18 -4.64 3.09 13.92
C VAL A 18 -5.15 2.95 12.50
N ASN A 19 -6.11 3.80 12.11
CA ASN A 19 -6.50 3.93 10.71
C ASN A 19 -5.51 4.92 10.08
N PHE A 20 -4.73 4.43 9.12
CA PHE A 20 -3.73 5.24 8.44
C PHE A 20 -4.21 5.49 7.02
N GLU A 21 -4.41 6.77 6.69
CA GLU A 21 -4.61 7.22 5.31
C GLU A 21 -3.26 7.71 4.82
N HIS A 22 -2.62 6.94 3.95
CA HIS A 22 -1.33 7.28 3.38
C HIS A 22 -1.43 7.26 1.87
N LYS A 23 -0.93 8.33 1.26
CA LYS A 23 -0.86 8.46 -0.18
C LYS A 23 0.53 8.05 -0.62
N ILE A 24 0.61 6.94 -1.36
CA ILE A 24 1.83 6.49 -2.00
C ILE A 24 1.75 6.92 -3.45
N ASP A 25 2.58 7.89 -3.84
CA ASP A 25 2.71 8.29 -5.23
C ASP A 25 3.66 7.31 -5.94
N VAL A 26 3.11 6.49 -6.83
CA VAL A 26 3.87 5.54 -7.64
C VAL A 26 3.94 6.08 -9.07
N TYR A 27 5.17 6.27 -9.57
CA TYR A 27 5.46 6.65 -10.95
C TYR A 27 5.90 5.42 -11.73
N PHE A 28 5.37 5.24 -12.95
CA PHE A 28 5.77 4.15 -13.83
C PHE A 28 5.85 4.60 -15.28
N ASP A 29 6.75 3.97 -16.03
CA ASP A 29 6.89 4.16 -17.47
C ASP A 29 5.85 3.29 -18.18
N VAL A 30 4.90 3.95 -18.84
CA VAL A 30 3.90 3.26 -19.67
C VAL A 30 4.57 2.78 -20.95
N ASN A 31 4.79 1.47 -21.07
CA ASN A 31 4.98 0.88 -22.39
C ASN A 31 4.59 -0.61 -22.45
N PRO A 32 3.39 -0.90 -22.94
CA PRO A 32 3.28 -2.06 -23.82
C PRO A 32 2.47 -1.72 -25.08
N VAL A 33 3.16 -1.52 -26.22
CA VAL A 33 2.51 -1.54 -27.54
C VAL A 33 2.03 -2.97 -27.90
N ASN A 34 2.49 -4.00 -27.18
CA ASN A 34 2.17 -5.39 -27.45
C ASN A 34 1.20 -5.96 -26.40
N PRO A 35 0.22 -6.77 -26.82
CA PRO A 35 -0.64 -7.49 -25.87
C PRO A 35 0.16 -8.45 -24.98
N GLY A 36 -0.21 -8.54 -23.71
CA GLY A 36 0.41 -9.46 -22.76
C GLY A 36 0.19 -9.08 -21.30
N ASN A 37 0.79 -9.88 -20.41
CA ASN A 37 0.86 -9.62 -18.98
C ASN A 37 2.25 -9.08 -18.65
N TYR A 38 2.30 -7.97 -17.90
CA TYR A 38 3.54 -7.28 -17.60
C TYR A 38 3.59 -6.85 -16.14
N THR A 39 4.81 -6.71 -15.63
CA THR A 39 5.10 -5.91 -14.44
C THR A 39 5.37 -4.49 -14.92
N TYR A 40 4.50 -3.54 -14.57
CA TYR A 40 4.59 -2.15 -14.99
C TYR A 40 5.41 -1.30 -14.03
N ALA A 41 5.38 -1.64 -12.74
CA ALA A 41 6.11 -0.91 -11.72
C ALA A 41 6.70 -1.86 -10.68
N GLU A 42 7.90 -1.52 -10.22
CA GLU A 42 8.57 -2.06 -9.05
C GLU A 42 9.12 -0.87 -8.26
N VAL A 43 8.56 -0.61 -7.09
CA VAL A 43 8.97 0.52 -6.24
C VAL A 43 9.37 0.00 -4.87
N VAL A 44 10.62 0.24 -4.50
CA VAL A 44 11.11 0.00 -3.15
C VAL A 44 10.79 1.22 -2.30
N VAL A 45 9.96 1.05 -1.28
CA VAL A 45 9.55 2.10 -0.35
C VAL A 45 10.31 1.89 0.97
N THR A 46 10.91 2.96 1.47
CA THR A 46 11.43 2.98 2.85
C THR A 46 10.26 3.22 3.79
N ASN A 47 10.11 2.32 4.75
CA ASN A 47 9.00 2.34 5.68
C ASN A 47 9.24 3.40 6.78
N ASP A 48 8.36 4.39 6.84
CA ASP A 48 8.39 5.51 7.80
C ASP A 48 7.31 5.38 8.89
N ILE A 49 6.63 4.23 8.97
CA ILE A 49 5.50 4.01 9.88
C ILE A 49 5.87 4.20 11.36
N GLU A 50 7.14 4.01 11.75
CA GLU A 50 7.57 4.29 13.12
C GLU A 50 7.50 5.78 13.44
N GLU A 51 7.82 6.66 12.49
CA GLU A 51 7.68 8.11 12.65
C GLU A 51 6.20 8.48 12.85
N VAL A 52 5.34 7.91 12.01
CA VAL A 52 3.88 8.08 12.11
C VAL A 52 3.37 7.59 13.46
N LEU A 53 3.75 6.39 13.90
CA LEU A 53 3.27 5.83 15.17
C LEU A 53 3.78 6.62 16.37
N ASN A 54 5.00 7.16 16.32
CA ASN A 54 5.55 8.02 17.38
C ASN A 54 4.70 9.26 17.62
N ASP A 55 4.16 9.88 16.56
CA ASP A 55 3.25 11.04 16.68
C ASP A 55 1.97 10.70 17.47
N TYR A 56 1.54 9.43 17.40
CA TYR A 56 0.39 8.92 18.14
C TYR A 56 0.77 8.28 19.49
N LYS A 57 2.04 8.34 19.92
CA LYS A 57 2.58 7.59 21.09
C LYS A 57 2.35 6.07 20.97
N GLY A 58 2.21 5.59 19.75
CA GLY A 58 2.17 4.18 19.39
C GLY A 58 3.57 3.63 19.19
N SER A 59 3.63 2.32 19.01
CA SER A 59 4.87 1.63 18.67
C SER A 59 4.50 0.39 17.84
N LEU A 60 5.37 0.01 16.92
CA LEU A 60 5.06 -1.01 15.92
C LEU A 60 4.77 -2.39 16.55
N ASP A 61 5.47 -2.69 17.65
CA ASP A 61 5.26 -3.88 18.50
C ASP A 61 3.86 -3.96 19.14
N LYS A 62 3.11 -2.85 19.15
CA LYS A 62 1.75 -2.78 19.70
C LYS A 62 0.67 -2.68 18.62
N LEU A 63 1.05 -2.59 17.35
CA LEU A 63 0.12 -2.52 16.25
C LEU A 63 -0.51 -3.90 16.01
N GLN A 64 -1.82 -4.02 16.26
CA GLN A 64 -2.54 -5.29 16.09
C GLN A 64 -3.11 -5.47 14.69
N SER A 65 -3.38 -4.36 14.00
CA SER A 65 -3.95 -4.37 12.66
C SER A 65 -3.59 -3.08 11.94
N LEU A 66 -3.19 -3.22 10.68
CA LEU A 66 -2.88 -2.21 9.70
C LEU A 66 -3.47 -2.68 8.38
N LYS A 67 -4.42 -1.91 7.86
CA LYS A 67 -5.03 -2.16 6.56
C LYS A 67 -5.02 -0.86 5.79
N ILE A 68 -4.72 -0.95 4.51
CA ILE A 68 -4.92 0.17 3.59
C ILE A 68 -6.41 0.19 3.23
N ILE A 69 -6.98 1.39 3.08
CA ILE A 69 -8.38 1.55 2.64
C ILE A 69 -8.41 1.71 1.11
N GLY A 70 -7.43 2.42 0.57
CA GLY A 70 -7.21 2.62 -0.84
C GLY A 70 -5.98 3.49 -1.08
N PHE A 71 -5.59 3.63 -2.33
CA PHE A 71 -4.50 4.51 -2.77
C PHE A 71 -4.80 5.02 -4.18
N GLU A 72 -4.13 6.09 -4.59
CA GLU A 72 -4.22 6.62 -5.94
C GLU A 72 -2.92 6.32 -6.69
N MET A 73 -3.02 5.96 -7.97
CA MET A 73 -1.86 5.89 -8.86
C MET A 73 -1.99 6.93 -9.96
N THR A 74 -0.88 7.56 -10.32
CA THR A 74 -0.83 8.57 -11.39
C THR A 74 0.22 8.20 -12.43
N VAL A 75 -0.16 8.26 -13.70
CA VAL A 75 0.76 8.14 -14.83
C VAL A 75 1.39 9.50 -15.12
N GLU A 76 2.71 9.59 -15.06
CA GLU A 76 3.43 10.82 -15.41
C GLU A 76 4.29 10.73 -16.67
N PHE A 77 4.70 9.52 -17.07
CA PHE A 77 5.57 9.33 -18.24
C PHE A 77 5.10 8.22 -19.19
N PRO A 78 5.17 8.44 -20.52
CA PRO A 78 5.43 9.73 -21.17
C PRO A 78 4.31 10.75 -20.89
N ALA A 79 4.63 12.04 -21.00
CA ALA A 79 3.66 13.10 -20.71
C ALA A 79 2.43 12.97 -21.60
N GLY A 80 1.24 12.97 -21.00
CA GLY A 80 -0.04 12.77 -21.68
C GLY A 80 -0.47 11.30 -21.82
N SER A 81 0.29 10.36 -21.26
CA SER A 81 -0.14 8.97 -21.14
C SER A 81 -1.32 8.81 -20.19
N THR A 82 -2.13 7.79 -20.47
CA THR A 82 -3.36 7.47 -19.73
C THR A 82 -3.34 6.00 -19.34
N PHE A 83 -4.31 5.60 -18.51
CA PHE A 83 -4.54 4.20 -18.13
C PHE A 83 -5.32 3.38 -19.17
N ASP A 84 -5.81 4.00 -20.25
CA ASP A 84 -6.60 3.33 -21.30
C ASP A 84 -5.93 2.09 -21.92
N PRO A 85 -4.58 2.00 -22.04
CA PRO A 85 -3.94 0.80 -22.55
C PRO A 85 -4.00 -0.42 -21.62
N TYR A 86 -4.54 -0.33 -20.40
CA TYR A 86 -4.56 -1.45 -19.47
C TYR A 86 -5.96 -2.05 -19.42
N ASP A 87 -6.07 -3.38 -19.46
CA ASP A 87 -7.38 -4.03 -19.23
C ASP A 87 -7.64 -4.21 -17.74
N ASN A 88 -6.59 -4.59 -16.99
CA ASN A 88 -6.60 -4.77 -15.54
C ASN A 88 -5.27 -4.34 -14.93
N LEU A 89 -5.32 -4.04 -13.64
CA LEU A 89 -4.15 -3.74 -12.81
C LEU A 89 -4.31 -4.33 -11.41
N ASP A 90 -3.28 -5.02 -10.97
CA ASP A 90 -3.12 -5.60 -9.64
C ASP A 90 -1.92 -4.97 -8.95
N ALA A 91 -2.11 -4.54 -7.71
CA ALA A 91 -1.06 -4.02 -6.85
C ALA A 91 -0.69 -5.04 -5.79
N TYR A 92 0.60 -5.34 -5.66
CA TYR A 92 1.14 -6.28 -4.68
C TYR A 92 2.15 -5.62 -3.76
N ILE A 93 2.27 -6.15 -2.54
CA ILE A 93 3.33 -5.84 -1.58
C ILE A 93 4.19 -7.07 -1.32
N SER A 94 5.48 -6.87 -1.14
CA SER A 94 6.40 -7.89 -0.65
C SER A 94 7.43 -7.26 0.28
N ALA A 95 7.87 -7.96 1.32
CA ALA A 95 8.88 -7.44 2.24
C ALA A 95 9.76 -8.58 2.80
N GLY A 96 11.08 -8.45 2.67
CA GLY A 96 12.04 -9.44 3.17
C GLY A 96 11.75 -10.87 2.66
N ASN A 97 11.39 -11.76 3.59
CA ASN A 97 11.03 -13.16 3.28
C ASN A 97 9.52 -13.39 3.21
N LEU A 98 8.71 -12.35 3.38
CA LEU A 98 7.27 -12.43 3.13
C LEU A 98 7.04 -12.53 1.62
N GLY A 99 6.15 -13.43 1.23
CA GLY A 99 5.74 -13.56 -0.17
C GLY A 99 4.98 -12.32 -0.67
N GLU A 100 4.57 -12.35 -1.93
CA GLU A 100 3.72 -11.31 -2.49
C GLU A 100 2.30 -11.40 -1.92
N GLY A 101 1.80 -10.29 -1.38
CA GLY A 101 0.40 -10.10 -0.98
C GLY A 101 -0.31 -9.17 -1.96
N LEU A 102 -1.50 -9.54 -2.43
CA LEU A 102 -2.36 -8.68 -3.24
C LEU A 102 -2.99 -7.61 -2.35
N ILE A 103 -2.74 -6.33 -2.65
CA ILE A 103 -3.25 -5.19 -1.89
C ILE A 103 -4.49 -4.61 -2.55
N ALA A 104 -4.57 -4.59 -3.88
CA ALA A 104 -5.71 -4.03 -4.60
C ALA A 104 -5.77 -4.54 -6.03
N THR A 105 -6.98 -4.59 -6.57
CA THR A 105 -7.26 -4.95 -7.97
C THR A 105 -8.17 -3.91 -8.60
N ILE A 106 -7.92 -3.60 -9.88
CA ILE A 106 -8.85 -2.91 -10.77
C ILE A 106 -9.03 -3.78 -12.01
N ASP A 107 -10.24 -4.29 -12.20
CA ASP A 107 -10.66 -5.04 -13.38
C ASP A 107 -12.17 -4.82 -13.62
N PRO A 108 -12.57 -4.16 -14.74
CA PRO A 108 -11.71 -3.56 -15.75
C PRO A 108 -11.14 -2.21 -15.30
N VAL A 109 -9.99 -1.83 -15.86
CA VAL A 109 -9.51 -0.44 -15.77
C VAL A 109 -10.50 0.48 -16.50
N PRO A 110 -10.95 1.58 -15.87
CA PRO A 110 -11.89 2.49 -16.52
C PRO A 110 -11.25 3.23 -17.69
N ASP A 111 -11.91 3.17 -18.85
CA ASP A 111 -11.59 4.01 -20.00
C ASP A 111 -11.91 5.50 -19.72
N GLY A 112 -11.24 6.39 -20.43
CA GLY A 112 -11.64 7.80 -20.52
C GLY A 112 -10.50 8.80 -20.51
N GLY A 113 -9.28 8.37 -20.82
CA GLY A 113 -8.11 9.22 -20.78
C GLY A 113 -7.67 9.56 -19.36
N LEU A 114 -7.95 8.68 -18.40
CA LEU A 114 -7.60 8.90 -17.01
C LEU A 114 -6.08 8.85 -16.83
N THR A 115 -5.52 9.89 -16.22
CA THR A 115 -4.11 9.94 -15.80
C THR A 115 -3.93 9.52 -14.34
N THR A 116 -5.02 9.47 -13.58
CA THR A 116 -5.05 9.08 -12.17
C THR A 116 -6.22 8.15 -11.94
N ILE A 117 -5.99 7.05 -11.23
CA ILE A 117 -7.03 6.09 -10.83
C ILE A 117 -6.91 5.76 -9.35
N ALA A 118 -8.05 5.56 -8.70
CA ALA A 118 -8.13 5.15 -7.31
C ALA A 118 -8.31 3.64 -7.20
N PHE A 119 -7.46 3.00 -6.41
CA PHE A 119 -7.53 1.61 -6.03
C PHE A 119 -8.24 1.48 -4.69
N TYR A 120 -9.17 0.52 -4.62
CA TYR A 120 -9.73 0.09 -3.34
C TYR A 120 -8.92 -1.10 -2.85
N ALA A 121 -8.50 -1.02 -1.60
CA ALA A 121 -7.69 -2.08 -1.04
C ALA A 121 -8.54 -3.32 -0.73
N GLU A 122 -7.94 -4.48 -1.01
CA GLU A 122 -8.38 -5.78 -0.54
C GLU A 122 -8.25 -5.87 0.99
N ASP A 123 -8.97 -6.82 1.59
CA ASP A 123 -8.90 -7.07 3.03
C ASP A 123 -7.60 -7.81 3.41
N LEU A 124 -6.45 -7.13 3.25
CA LEU A 124 -5.12 -7.63 3.58
C LEU A 124 -4.61 -6.98 4.87
N GLU A 125 -4.15 -7.82 5.79
CA GLU A 125 -3.46 -7.39 7.00
C GLU A 125 -1.98 -7.11 6.68
N LEU A 126 -1.52 -5.89 6.97
CA LEU A 126 -0.23 -5.37 6.52
C LEU A 126 0.79 -5.21 7.65
N VAL A 127 0.42 -5.44 8.91
CA VAL A 127 1.32 -5.31 10.07
C VAL A 127 2.66 -6.01 9.83
N ASP A 128 2.65 -7.22 9.29
CA ASP A 128 3.89 -8.00 9.09
C ASP A 128 4.78 -7.42 7.98
N TYR A 129 4.21 -6.82 6.93
CA TYR A 129 5.00 -6.17 5.87
C TYR A 129 5.67 -4.90 6.39
N PHE A 130 4.96 -4.15 7.25
CA PHE A 130 5.43 -2.91 7.86
C PHE A 130 6.35 -3.14 9.07
N GLN A 131 6.69 -4.38 9.41
CA GLN A 131 7.78 -4.70 10.35
C GLN A 131 9.17 -4.62 9.72
N TYR A 132 9.26 -4.55 8.39
CA TYR A 132 10.52 -4.40 7.68
C TYR A 132 10.81 -2.92 7.41
N ASP A 133 12.09 -2.55 7.44
CA ASP A 133 12.56 -1.19 7.13
C ASP A 133 12.21 -0.77 5.69
N THR A 134 12.05 -1.73 4.79
CA THR A 134 11.68 -1.50 3.39
C THR A 134 10.70 -2.56 2.92
N PHE A 135 9.75 -2.16 2.08
CA PHE A 135 8.88 -3.07 1.33
C PHE A 135 8.87 -2.68 -0.15
N THR A 136 8.58 -3.64 -1.01
CA THR A 136 8.45 -3.43 -2.45
C THR A 136 6.97 -3.47 -2.83
N LEU A 137 6.55 -2.47 -3.59
CA LEU A 137 5.27 -2.43 -4.27
C LEU A 137 5.45 -2.82 -5.73
N TRP A 138 4.58 -3.70 -6.21
CA TRP A 138 4.54 -4.15 -7.59
C TRP A 138 3.21 -3.79 -8.21
N VAL A 139 3.24 -3.28 -9.43
CA VAL A 139 2.03 -3.13 -10.25
C VAL A 139 2.15 -4.08 -11.42
N LYS A 140 1.22 -5.02 -11.53
CA LYS A 140 1.15 -6.01 -12.60
C LYS A 140 -0.20 -5.90 -13.29
N GLY A 141 -0.28 -6.27 -14.54
CA GLY A 141 -1.57 -6.28 -15.24
C GLY A 141 -1.45 -6.71 -16.68
N SER A 142 -2.58 -6.71 -17.38
CA SER A 142 -2.66 -7.07 -18.79
C SER A 142 -2.99 -5.88 -19.68
N ASN A 143 -2.54 -5.97 -20.93
CA ASN A 143 -3.02 -5.15 -22.04
C ASN A 143 -3.44 -6.10 -23.19
N SER A 144 -4.59 -5.86 -23.81
CA SER A 144 -5.09 -6.58 -24.97
C SER A 144 -4.60 -6.03 -26.32
N GLY A 145 -3.84 -4.93 -26.28
CA GLY A 145 -3.31 -4.18 -27.43
C GLY A 145 -4.32 -3.20 -28.03
N GLN A 146 -5.33 -2.77 -27.26
CA GLN A 146 -6.28 -1.75 -27.70
C GLN A 146 -5.62 -0.37 -27.54
N THR A 147 -5.57 0.40 -28.63
CA THR A 147 -5.17 1.83 -28.65
C THR A 147 -6.37 2.68 -29.00
#